data_AF-A0A0S8CVL2-F1
#
_entry.id   AF-A0A0S8CVL2-F1
#
_cell.length_a   1.000
_cell.length_b   1.000
_cell.length_c   1.000
_cell.angle_alpha   90.00
_cell.angle_beta   90.00
_cell.angle_gamma   90.00
#
_symmetry.space_group_name_H-M   'P 1'
#
loop_
_entity.id
_entity.type
_entity.pdbx_description
1 polymer ?
#
loop_
_entity_poly.entity_id
_entity_poly.type
_entity_poly.pdbx_seq_one_letter_code
_entity_poly.pdbx_strand_id
1 'polypeptide(L)'
;MAEKEFTDIEKLQMLLNHWLQHNQSHGREYAKWAAVARQAGHSKAAQYIEQAVDLLTEADKVFEKALAAVGGPGNEDQRHHHHHD
;
A
#
# COMPACT_ATOMS: atom_id res chain seq x y z
N MET A 1 -9.40 16.20 -25.97
CA MET A 1 -9.45 16.02 -24.50
C MET A 1 -8.03 16.28 -24.03
N ALA A 2 -7.79 17.27 -23.17
CA ALA A 2 -6.46 17.48 -22.62
C ALA A 2 -6.15 16.37 -21.62
N GLU A 3 -5.01 15.68 -21.76
CA GLU A 3 -4.55 14.73 -20.76
C GLU A 3 -4.27 15.49 -19.46
N LYS A 4 -4.75 14.96 -18.33
CA LYS A 4 -4.46 15.52 -17.01
C LYS A 4 -3.01 15.17 -16.68
N GLU A 5 -2.13 16.16 -16.75
CA GLU A 5 -0.75 16.03 -16.28
C GLU A 5 -0.72 15.99 -14.75
N PHE A 6 -0.17 14.92 -14.19
CA PHE A 6 0.01 14.78 -12.74
C PHE A 6 1.42 15.21 -12.34
N THR A 7 1.50 15.98 -11.26
CA THR A 7 2.76 16.24 -10.57
C THR A 7 3.33 14.94 -9.99
N ASP A 8 4.64 14.92 -9.72
CA ASP A 8 5.29 13.76 -9.12
C ASP A 8 4.73 13.44 -7.72
N ILE A 9 4.24 14.43 -6.98
CA ILE A 9 3.60 14.23 -5.67
C ILE A 9 2.23 13.57 -5.82
N GLU A 10 1.41 13.98 -6.78
CA GLU A 10 0.12 13.32 -7.06
C GLU A 10 0.34 11.87 -7.53
N LYS A 11 1.36 11.64 -8.38
CA LYS A 11 1.78 10.28 -8.77
C LYS A 11 2.21 9.46 -7.55
N LEU A 12 2.99 10.03 -6.65
CA LEU A 12 3.43 9.35 -5.42
C LEU A 12 2.27 8.99 -4.49
N GLN A 13 1.28 9.88 -4.33
CA GLN A 13 0.07 9.58 -3.55
C GLN A 13 -0.70 8.39 -4.14
N MET A 14 -0.86 8.35 -5.47
CA MET A 14 -1.49 7.22 -6.17
C MET A 14 -0.70 5.92 -5.99
N LEU A 15 0.63 5.98 -6.10
CA LEU A 15 1.51 4.82 -5.93
C LEU A 15 1.46 4.27 -4.50
N LEU A 16 1.53 5.12 -3.49
CA LEU A 16 1.44 4.68 -2.08
C LEU A 16 0.12 3.98 -1.78
N ASN A 17 -1.00 4.52 -2.27
CA ASN A 17 -2.30 3.87 -2.14
C ASN A 17 -2.37 2.54 -2.90
N HIS A 18 -1.77 2.47 -4.10
CA HIS A 18 -1.69 1.23 -4.88
C HIS A 18 -0.85 0.16 -4.17
N TRP A 19 0.30 0.52 -3.62
CA TRP A 19 1.17 -0.41 -2.90
C TRP A 19 0.51 -0.95 -1.63
N LEU A 20 -0.22 -0.12 -0.88
CA LEU A 20 -1.02 -0.57 0.27
C LEU A 20 -2.02 -1.66 -0.13
N GLN A 21 -2.79 -1.43 -1.20
CA GLN A 21 -3.77 -2.43 -1.68
C GLN A 21 -3.07 -3.71 -2.16
N HIS A 22 -1.91 -3.57 -2.80
CA HIS A 22 -1.14 -4.69 -3.32
C HIS A 22 -0.55 -5.56 -2.20
N ASN A 23 0.01 -4.93 -1.16
CA ASN A 23 0.52 -5.60 0.03
C ASN A 23 -0.58 -6.40 0.74
N GLN A 24 -1.77 -5.83 0.90
CA GLN A 24 -2.91 -6.55 1.46
C GLN A 24 -3.32 -7.76 0.61
N SER A 25 -3.28 -7.65 -0.72
CA SER A 25 -3.55 -8.76 -1.64
C SER A 25 -2.51 -9.87 -1.50
N HIS A 26 -1.23 -9.50 -1.47
CA HIS A 26 -0.13 -10.44 -1.26
C HIS A 26 -0.20 -11.10 0.12
N GLY A 27 -0.46 -10.35 1.19
CA GLY A 27 -0.60 -10.88 2.54
C GLY A 27 -1.67 -11.97 2.63
N ARG A 28 -2.82 -11.79 1.98
CA ARG A 28 -3.88 -12.81 1.91
C ARG A 28 -3.44 -14.08 1.19
N GLU A 29 -2.79 -13.94 0.03
CA GLU A 29 -2.32 -15.11 -0.73
C GLU A 29 -1.19 -15.83 0.03
N TYR A 30 -0.29 -15.10 0.66
CA TYR A 30 0.79 -15.68 1.48
C TYR A 30 0.23 -16.43 2.68
N ALA A 31 -0.74 -15.86 3.42
CA ALA A 31 -1.38 -16.53 4.54
C ALA A 31 -2.05 -17.86 4.13
N LYS A 32 -2.72 -17.88 2.97
CA LYS A 32 -3.29 -19.10 2.38
C LYS A 32 -2.20 -20.16 2.12
N TRP A 33 -1.06 -19.79 1.56
CA TRP A 33 0.04 -20.74 1.31
C TRP A 33 0.78 -21.17 2.58
N ALA A 34 0.87 -20.31 3.59
CA ALA A 34 1.37 -20.72 4.91
C ALA A 34 0.50 -21.83 5.50
N ALA A 35 -0.83 -21.71 5.38
CA ALA A 35 -1.76 -22.75 5.83
C ALA A 35 -1.56 -24.08 5.06
N VAL A 36 -1.39 -24.02 3.73
CA VAL A 36 -1.09 -25.20 2.91
C VAL A 36 0.23 -25.86 3.34
N ALA A 37 1.29 -25.06 3.51
CA ALA A 37 2.60 -25.56 3.96
C ALA A 37 2.51 -26.24 5.34
N ARG A 38 1.73 -25.67 6.26
CA ARG A 38 1.49 -26.24 7.60
C ARG A 38 0.75 -27.57 7.52
N GLN A 39 -0.29 -27.68 6.69
CA GLN A 39 -1.03 -28.92 6.46
C GLN A 39 -0.17 -30.01 5.83
N ALA A 40 0.79 -29.63 4.97
CA ALA A 40 1.75 -30.54 4.36
C ALA A 40 2.93 -30.93 5.29
N GLY A 41 2.93 -30.50 6.56
CA GLY A 41 4.00 -30.81 7.53
C GLY A 41 5.24 -29.91 7.43
N HIS A 42 5.26 -28.94 6.51
CA HIS A 42 6.36 -27.99 6.33
C HIS A 42 6.25 -26.79 7.28
N SER A 43 6.23 -27.07 8.59
CA SER A 43 6.00 -26.06 9.64
C SER A 43 6.99 -24.88 9.58
N LYS A 44 8.26 -25.13 9.24
CA LYS A 44 9.25 -24.05 9.17
C LYS A 44 9.04 -23.12 7.97
N ALA A 45 8.62 -23.66 6.82
CA ALA A 45 8.27 -22.86 5.66
C ALA A 45 7.03 -22.00 5.95
N ALA A 46 6.00 -22.59 6.58
CA ALA A 46 4.82 -21.85 7.03
C ALA A 46 5.19 -20.66 7.93
N GLN A 47 6.06 -20.87 8.93
CA GLN A 47 6.54 -19.80 9.81
C GLN A 47 7.23 -18.66 9.04
N TYR A 48 8.06 -18.96 8.04
CA TYR A 48 8.73 -17.92 7.26
C TYR A 48 7.76 -17.17 6.34
N ILE A 49 6.74 -17.84 5.80
CA ILE A 49 5.70 -17.17 5.01
C ILE A 49 4.85 -16.27 5.91
N GLU A 50 4.50 -16.72 7.12
CA GLU A 50 3.79 -15.90 8.13
C GLU A 50 4.60 -14.65 8.50
N GLN A 51 5.92 -14.80 8.71
CA GLN A 51 6.81 -13.65 8.93
C GLN A 51 6.80 -12.66 7.75
N ALA A 52 6.68 -13.13 6.51
CA ALA A 52 6.56 -12.25 5.35
C ALA A 52 5.23 -11.47 5.36
N VAL A 53 4.13 -12.07 5.84
CA VAL A 53 2.84 -11.38 6.03
C VAL A 53 2.96 -10.28 7.09
N ASP A 54 3.64 -10.55 8.20
CA ASP A 54 3.88 -9.56 9.25
C ASP A 54 4.71 -8.38 8.71
N LEU A 55 5.75 -8.65 7.92
CA LEU A 55 6.58 -7.62 7.31
C LEU A 55 5.79 -6.75 6.29
N LEU A 56 4.87 -7.34 5.52
CA LEU A 56 3.96 -6.56 4.66
C LEU A 56 3.06 -5.64 5.50
N THR A 57 2.56 -6.12 6.63
CA THR A 57 1.73 -5.32 7.53
C THR A 57 2.52 -4.15 8.14
N GLU A 58 3.79 -4.36 8.49
CA GLU A 58 4.66 -3.27 8.93
C GLU A 58 4.98 -2.28 7.81
N ALA A 59 5.20 -2.77 6.60
CA ALA A 59 5.39 -1.91 5.42
C ALA A 59 4.15 -1.03 5.18
N ASP A 60 2.94 -1.58 5.31
CA ASP A 60 1.69 -0.84 5.17
C ASP A 60 1.61 0.32 6.16
N LYS A 61 1.91 0.10 7.45
CA LYS A 61 1.94 1.16 8.47
C LYS A 61 2.91 2.29 8.12
N VAL A 62 4.04 1.97 7.49
CA VAL A 62 5.04 2.97 7.07
C VAL A 62 4.56 3.71 5.82
N PHE A 63 3.91 3.02 4.87
CA PHE A 63 3.31 3.65 3.69
C PHE A 63 2.13 4.56 4.03
N GLU A 64 1.30 4.22 5.01
CA GLU A 64 0.25 5.09 5.53
C GLU A 64 0.84 6.40 6.08
N LYS A 65 1.94 6.32 6.84
CA LYS A 65 2.66 7.51 7.34
C LYS A 65 3.26 8.32 6.20
N ALA A 66 3.85 7.66 5.20
CA ALA A 66 4.39 8.34 4.03
C ALA A 66 3.28 9.06 3.25
N LEU A 67 2.13 8.41 3.05
CA LEU A 67 0.97 8.98 2.38
C LEU A 67 0.45 10.21 3.12
N ALA A 68 0.32 10.14 4.44
CA ALA A 68 -0.05 11.29 5.28
C ALA A 68 0.97 12.43 5.16
N ALA A 69 2.27 12.13 5.14
CA ALA A 69 3.34 13.13 5.05
C ALA A 69 3.35 13.88 3.72
N VAL A 70 2.92 13.25 2.63
CA VAL A 70 2.85 13.86 1.29
C VAL A 70 1.48 14.47 0.97
N GLY A 71 0.57 14.57 1.95
CA GLY A 71 -0.71 15.28 1.81
C GLY A 71 -1.96 14.40 1.80
N GLY A 72 -1.85 13.11 2.09
CA GLY A 72 -2.96 12.16 2.16
C GLY A 72 -3.35 11.55 0.80
N PRO A 73 -4.37 10.68 0.76
CA PRO A 73 -4.93 10.19 -0.49
C PRO A 73 -5.44 11.40 -1.28
N GLY A 74 -5.02 11.53 -2.54
CA GLY A 74 -5.33 12.68 -3.39
C GLY A 74 -6.85 12.91 -3.46
N ASN A 75 -7.34 13.86 -2.66
CA ASN A 75 -8.69 14.38 -2.79
C ASN A 75 -8.68 15.35 -3.97
N GLU A 76 -9.37 14.99 -5.06
CA GLU A 76 -9.56 15.83 -6.24
C GLU A 76 -10.37 17.13 -5.99
N ASP A 77 -10.60 17.56 -4.74
CA ASP A 77 -11.57 18.61 -4.45
C ASP A 77 -11.13 19.73 -3.48
N GLN A 78 -9.84 20.00 -3.33
CA GLN A 78 -9.41 21.18 -2.56
C GLN A 78 -8.16 21.79 -3.18
N ARG A 79 -8.29 22.79 -4.07
CA ARG A 79 -7.62 24.14 -4.08
C ARG A 79 -8.11 25.04 -5.24
N HIS A 80 -9.39 25.41 -5.26
CA HIS A 80 -9.82 26.65 -5.94
C HIS A 80 -9.77 27.82 -4.95
N HIS A 81 -8.56 28.28 -4.57
CA HIS A 81 -8.40 29.55 -3.86
C HIS A 81 -7.04 30.18 -4.20
N HIS A 82 -6.98 30.86 -5.34
CA HIS A 82 -6.02 31.95 -5.53
C HIS A 82 -6.79 33.27 -5.40
N HIS A 83 -6.69 33.84 -4.20
CA HIS A 83 -6.98 35.23 -3.91
C HIS A 83 -5.65 35.99 -4.11
N HIS A 84 -5.64 37.00 -4.96
CA HIS A 84 -4.88 38.23 -4.74
C HIS A 84 -5.44 39.35 -5.62
N ASP A 85 -5.45 40.54 -5.00
CA ASP A 85 -6.08 41.81 -5.38
C ASP A 85 -5.85 42.32 -6.81
#